data_AF-A0A7W8ZYA1-F1
#
_entry.id   AF-A0A7W8ZYA1-F1
#
_cell.length_a   1.000
_cell.length_b   1.000
_cell.length_c   1.000
_cell.angle_alpha   90.00
_cell.angle_beta   90.00
_cell.angle_gamma   90.00
#
_symmetry.space_group_name_H-M   'P 1'
#
loop_
_entity.id
_entity.type
_entity.pdbx_description
1 polymer ?
#
loop_
_entity_poly.entity_id
_entity_poly.type
_entity_poly.pdbx_seq_one_letter_code
_entity_poly.pdbx_strand_id
1 'polypeptide(L)'
;MSASGYVSGLIETGGKCTFEFAGDGRVVRVASEGIADRMTTSCGVISAPVSDFAVGLWTVTLKYELDTVSTMSQPMNVEIS
;
A
#
# COMPACT_ATOMS: atom_id res chain seq x y z
N MET A 1 -8.22 10.08 0.91
CA MET A 1 -8.00 8.99 1.89
C MET A 1 -6.50 8.96 2.19
N SER A 2 -6.10 8.78 3.45
CA SER A 2 -4.70 8.57 3.84
C SER A 2 -4.51 7.15 4.34
N ALA A 3 -3.60 6.40 3.73
CA ALA A 3 -3.23 5.06 4.17
C ALA A 3 -1.73 5.00 4.43
N SER A 4 -1.33 4.36 5.52
CA SER A 4 0.08 4.13 5.88
C SER A 4 0.33 2.64 6.04
N GLY A 5 1.42 2.14 5.45
CA GLY A 5 1.79 0.73 5.54
C GLY A 5 3.25 0.55 5.94
N TYR A 6 3.51 -0.43 6.80
CA TYR A 6 4.85 -0.83 7.20
C TYR A 6 5.12 -2.26 6.74
N VAL A 7 6.26 -2.48 6.08
CA VAL A 7 6.74 -3.82 5.74
C VAL A 7 7.77 -4.21 6.79
N SER A 8 7.35 -5.05 7.74
CA SER A 8 8.24 -5.58 8.79
C SER A 8 9.12 -6.71 8.25
N GLY A 9 10.41 -6.71 8.59
CA GLY A 9 11.34 -7.80 8.24
C GLY A 9 12.11 -7.60 6.93
N LEU A 10 12.01 -6.43 6.32
CA LEU A 10 12.79 -6.03 5.15
C LEU A 10 13.44 -4.69 5.43
N ILE A 11 14.77 -4.59 5.24
CA ILE A 11 15.56 -3.37 5.47
C ILE A 11 16.27 -3.05 4.17
N GLU A 12 15.51 -2.60 3.17
CA GLU A 12 16.08 -2.25 1.87
C GLU A 12 15.49 -0.93 1.37
N THR A 13 16.36 -0.05 0.87
CA THR A 13 16.02 1.29 0.38
C THR A 13 15.85 1.25 -1.14
N GLY A 14 14.82 1.88 -1.67
CA GLY A 14 14.63 2.04 -3.12
C GLY A 14 13.69 1.03 -3.78
N GLY A 15 13.04 0.15 -3.01
CA GLY A 15 11.97 -0.68 -3.55
C GLY A 15 10.69 0.10 -3.78
N LYS A 16 9.91 -0.34 -4.76
CA LYS A 16 8.64 0.26 -5.14
C LYS A 16 7.53 -0.32 -4.28
N CYS A 17 6.84 0.54 -3.54
CA CYS A 17 5.63 0.17 -2.82
C CYS A 17 4.41 0.45 -3.71
N THR A 18 3.56 -0.54 -3.93
CA THR A 18 2.30 -0.40 -4.65
C THR A 18 1.16 -0.79 -3.73
N PHE A 19 0.32 0.16 -3.39
CA PHE A 19 -0.94 -0.07 -2.71
C PHE A 19 -2.02 -0.31 -3.75
N GLU A 20 -2.74 -1.42 -3.61
CA GLU A 20 -3.91 -1.74 -4.41
C GLU A 20 -5.13 -1.73 -3.51
N PHE A 21 -6.13 -0.92 -3.88
CA PHE A 21 -7.42 -0.85 -3.24
C PHE A 21 -8.46 -1.44 -4.20
N ALA A 22 -9.19 -2.47 -3.77
CA ALA A 22 -10.23 -3.11 -4.56
C ALA A 22 -11.57 -3.05 -3.81
N GLY A 23 -12.62 -2.53 -4.44
CA GLY A 23 -13.93 -2.39 -3.82
C GLY A 23 -14.97 -1.95 -4.85
N ASP A 24 -16.20 -2.45 -4.72
CA ASP A 24 -17.32 -2.11 -5.63
C ASP A 24 -16.97 -2.26 -7.13
N GLY A 25 -16.23 -3.33 -7.47
CA GLY A 25 -15.77 -3.59 -8.85
C GLY A 25 -14.71 -2.61 -9.39
N ARG A 26 -14.28 -1.64 -8.59
CA ARG A 26 -13.20 -0.68 -8.91
C ARG A 26 -11.88 -1.14 -8.30
N VAL A 27 -10.80 -0.75 -8.97
CA VAL A 27 -9.43 -0.95 -8.48
C VAL A 27 -8.67 0.36 -8.58
N VAL A 28 -8.18 0.85 -7.45
CA VAL A 28 -7.35 2.05 -7.36
C VAL A 28 -5.94 1.61 -6.96
N ARG A 29 -4.93 2.03 -7.74
CA ARG A 29 -3.52 1.69 -7.48
C ARG A 29 -2.72 2.95 -7.24
N VAL A 30 -1.95 2.97 -6.16
CA VAL A 30 -1.11 4.09 -5.79
C VAL A 30 0.28 3.56 -5.49
N ALA A 31 1.28 4.11 -6.17
CA ALA A 31 2.67 3.75 -5.94
C ALA A 31 3.39 4.82 -5.12
N SER A 32 4.24 4.40 -4.20
CA SER A 32 5.20 5.24 -3.49
C SER A 32 6.58 4.59 -3.51
N GLU A 33 7.61 5.40 -3.32
CA GLU A 33 8.95 4.87 -3.05
C GLU A 33 9.01 4.38 -1.60
N GLY A 34 9.48 3.15 -1.41
CA GLY A 34 9.73 2.58 -0.10
C GLY A 34 10.99 3.17 0.52
N ILE A 35 10.85 3.75 1.71
CA ILE A 35 11.97 4.31 2.48
C ILE A 35 12.34 3.30 3.56
N ALA A 36 13.59 2.84 3.57
CA ALA A 36 14.10 2.00 4.65
C ALA A 36 14.15 2.80 5.97
N ASP A 37 13.48 2.32 7.01
CA ASP A 37 13.57 2.85 8.37
C ASP A 37 14.06 1.76 9.33
N ARG A 38 15.38 1.77 9.56
CA ARG A 38 16.14 1.04 10.59
C ARG A 38 15.96 -0.50 10.62
N MET A 39 14.77 -1.01 10.90
CA MET A 39 14.42 -2.44 10.95
C MET A 39 13.22 -2.82 10.07
N THR A 40 12.60 -1.87 9.39
CA THR A 40 11.45 -2.06 8.49
C THR A 40 11.58 -1.19 7.25
N THR A 41 10.91 -1.54 6.16
CA THR A 41 10.70 -0.62 5.04
C THR A 41 9.35 0.04 5.25
N SER A 42 9.36 1.36 5.47
CA SER A 42 8.14 2.15 5.52
C SER A 42 7.79 2.56 4.10
N CYS A 43 6.59 2.17 3.65
CA CYS A 43 6.06 2.61 2.36
C CYS A 43 5.47 4.02 2.42
N GLY A 44 5.73 4.74 3.52
CA GLY A 44 5.22 6.08 3.78
C GLY A 44 3.71 6.13 3.94
N VAL A 45 3.19 7.36 3.91
CA VAL A 45 1.76 7.64 3.79
C VAL A 45 1.48 7.91 2.33
N ILE A 46 0.58 7.15 1.73
CA ILE A 46 0.06 7.47 0.40
C ILE A 46 -1.24 8.26 0.53
N SER A 47 -1.40 9.25 -0.35
CA SER A 47 -2.61 10.04 -0.48
C SER A 47 -3.26 9.75 -1.82
N ALA A 48 -4.50 9.28 -1.79
CA ALA A 48 -5.33 9.13 -2.97
C ALA A 48 -6.57 10.05 -2.87
N PRO A 49 -7.02 10.65 -3.97
CA PRO A 49 -8.27 11.42 -4.00
C PRO A 49 -9.43 10.55 -3.51
N VAL A 50 -10.23 11.05 -2.54
CA VAL A 50 -11.42 10.32 -2.07
C VAL A 50 -12.43 10.10 -3.20
N SER A 51 -12.46 11.01 -4.19
CA SER A 51 -13.30 10.89 -5.38
C SER A 51 -13.07 9.62 -6.20
N ASP A 52 -11.90 8.98 -6.06
CA ASP A 52 -11.57 7.75 -6.78
C ASP A 52 -12.18 6.51 -6.11
N PHE A 53 -12.77 6.69 -4.92
CA PHE A 53 -13.37 5.65 -4.11
C PHE A 53 -14.89 5.83 -4.01
N ALA A 54 -15.61 4.74 -4.19
CA ALA A 54 -17.01 4.63 -3.81
C ALA A 54 -17.13 4.38 -2.31
N VAL A 55 -18.24 4.84 -1.73
CA VAL A 55 -18.63 4.49 -0.35
C VAL A 55 -18.85 2.98 -0.26
N GLY A 56 -18.32 2.35 0.80
CA GLY A 56 -18.45 0.92 1.03
C GLY A 56 -17.15 0.27 1.51
N LEU A 57 -17.13 -1.06 1.48
CA LEU A 57 -15.99 -1.86 1.90
C LEU A 57 -14.96 -1.99 0.79
N TRP A 58 -13.71 -1.71 1.13
CA TRP A 58 -12.56 -1.83 0.27
C TRP A 58 -11.54 -2.77 0.87
N THR A 59 -10.87 -3.54 0.01
CA THR A 59 -9.74 -4.39 0.37
C THR A 59 -8.47 -3.70 -0.06
N VAL A 60 -7.51 -3.59 0.86
CA VAL A 60 -6.21 -2.96 0.62
C VAL A 60 -5.11 -4.01 0.72
N THR A 61 -4.27 -4.07 -0.29
CA THR A 61 -3.04 -4.86 -0.32
C THR A 61 -1.85 -3.98 -0.61
N LEU A 62 -0.75 -4.22 0.11
CA LEU A 62 0.52 -3.56 -0.14
C LEU A 62 1.49 -4.57 -0.76
N LYS A 63 1.95 -4.26 -1.96
CA LYS A 63 3.02 -4.98 -2.62
C LYS A 63 4.30 -4.16 -2.55
N TYR A 64 5.39 -4.80 -2.15
CA TYR A 64 6.73 -4.24 -2.22
C TYR A 64 7.54 -5.04 -3.25
N GLU A 65 8.19 -4.35 -4.18
CA GLU A 65 9.08 -4.94 -5.18
C GLU A 65 10.41 -4.19 -5.21
N LEU A 66 11.50 -4.94 -5.10
CA LEU A 66 12.87 -4.50 -5.39
C LEU A 66 13.54 -5.62 -6.18
N ASP A 67 14.34 -5.33 -7.20
CA ASP A 67 15.05 -6.24 -8.14
C ASP A 67 15.01 -7.77 -7.90
N THR A 68 15.33 -8.25 -6.69
CA THR A 68 15.35 -9.68 -6.32
C THR A 68 14.33 -10.10 -5.25
N VAL A 69 13.61 -9.16 -4.64
CA VAL A 69 12.66 -9.37 -3.54
C VAL A 69 11.29 -8.78 -3.88
N SER A 70 10.27 -9.64 -3.91
CA SER A 70 8.86 -9.24 -3.96
C SER A 70 8.15 -9.81 -2.74
N THR A 71 7.52 -8.95 -1.95
CA THR A 71 6.66 -9.36 -0.83
C THR A 71 5.33 -8.62 -0.87
N MET A 72 4.30 -9.26 -0.35
CA MET A 72 2.94 -8.71 -0.32
C MET A 72 2.36 -8.88 1.08
N SER A 73 1.65 -7.86 1.55
CA SER A 73 0.92 -7.92 2.80
C SER A 73 -0.29 -8.85 2.68
N GLN A 74 -0.81 -9.29 3.83
CA GLN A 74 -2.17 -9.83 3.86
C GLN A 74 -3.17 -8.72 3.48
N PRO A 75 -4.29 -9.06 2.81
CA PRO A 75 -5.34 -8.09 2.52
C PRO A 75 -5.96 -7.56 3.82
N MET A 76 -6.16 -6.24 3.89
CA MET A 76 -6.85 -5.58 5.00
C MET A 76 -8.11 -4.90 4.49
N ASN A 77 -9.20 -5.02 5.25
CA ASN A 77 -10.44 -4.34 4.90
C ASN A 77 -10.48 -2.93 5.49
N VAL A 78 -10.97 -1.99 4.70
CA VAL A 78 -11.15 -0.58 5.04
C VAL A 78 -12.53 -0.15 4.58
N GLU A 79 -13.29 0.45 5.49
CA GLU A 79 -14.61 0.99 5.17
C GLU A 79 -14.48 2.48 4.82
N ILE A 80 -15.11 2.88 3.71
CA ILE A 80 -15.21 4.26 3.27
C ILE A 80 -16.66 4.69 3.49
N SER A 81 -16.85 5.75 4.29
CA SER A 81 -18.15 6.32 4.65
C SER A 81 -18.29 7.75 4.16
#